data_AF-A0A957X6B5-F1
#
_entry.id   AF-A0A957X6B5-F1
#
_cell.length_a   1.000
_cell.length_b   1.000
_cell.length_c   1.000
_cell.angle_alpha   90.00
_cell.angle_beta   90.00
_cell.angle_gamma   90.00
#
_symmetry.space_group_name_H-M   'P 1'
#
loop_
_entity.id
_entity.type
_entity.pdbx_description
1 polymer ?
#
loop_
_entity_poly.entity_id
_entity_poly.type
_entity_poly.pdbx_seq_one_letter_code
_entity_poly.pdbx_strand_id
1 'polypeptide(L)'
;MFAYLTRRLLYAVLTVWAVSVVSFVIIQLPPGDYVTAYLAQLAVQGSTLGMSEAENLRAYYGLDRPMYVQYYLWLERMATGDFGYSFEHQKPVKDVIGERLLLTMILAFASVLFTWTLAIPIGIFSAVRQYSVWDYVFTFLGFIGLAIPNFLLALLLMWVGFSVFGLSVGGLFSPNFISAEW
;
A
#
# COMPACT_ATOMS: atom_id res chain seq x y z
N MET A 1 -33.35 -3.23 -1.68
CA MET A 1 -32.02 -3.48 -1.07
C MET A 1 -31.19 -4.49 -1.88
N PHE A 2 -31.73 -5.64 -2.29
CA PHE A 2 -30.99 -6.63 -3.10
C PHE A 2 -30.43 -6.05 -4.42
N ALA A 3 -31.26 -5.41 -5.24
CA ALA A 3 -30.82 -4.77 -6.49
C ALA A 3 -29.72 -3.70 -6.28
N TYR A 4 -29.77 -2.99 -5.14
CA TYR A 4 -28.72 -2.02 -4.77
C TYR A 4 -27.41 -2.72 -4.40
N LEU A 5 -27.48 -3.81 -3.62
CA LEU A 5 -26.32 -4.62 -3.25
C LEU A 5 -25.64 -5.20 -4.49
N THR A 6 -26.43 -5.77 -5.41
CA THR A 6 -25.93 -6.33 -6.68
C THR A 6 -25.25 -5.26 -7.52
N ARG A 7 -25.89 -4.10 -7.70
CA ARG A 7 -25.30 -2.98 -8.47
C ARG A 7 -23.98 -2.52 -7.87
N ARG A 8 -23.91 -2.43 -6.54
CA ARG A 8 -22.70 -2.02 -5.82
C ARG A 8 -21.57 -3.05 -5.94
N LEU A 9 -21.89 -4.34 -5.83
CA LEU A 9 -20.91 -5.42 -6.03
C LEU A 9 -20.40 -5.45 -7.47
N LEU A 10 -21.26 -5.26 -8.46
CA LEU A 10 -20.85 -5.15 -9.86
C LEU A 10 -19.89 -3.99 -10.09
N TYR A 11 -20.17 -2.81 -9.53
CA TYR A 11 -19.24 -1.68 -9.61
C TYR A 11 -17.92 -1.98 -8.91
N ALA A 12 -17.94 -2.59 -7.73
CA ALA A 12 -16.72 -2.95 -7.02
C ALA A 12 -15.84 -3.91 -7.84
N VAL A 13 -16.44 -4.97 -8.40
CA VAL A 13 -15.72 -5.93 -9.26
C VAL A 13 -15.17 -5.23 -10.51
N LEU A 14 -15.98 -4.41 -11.18
CA LEU A 14 -15.54 -3.68 -12.38
C LEU A 14 -14.39 -2.72 -12.07
N THR A 15 -14.45 -2.00 -10.94
CA THR A 15 -13.39 -1.09 -10.51
C THR A 15 -12.11 -1.85 -10.17
N VAL A 16 -12.19 -2.95 -9.41
CA VAL A 16 -11.03 -3.78 -9.09
C VAL A 16 -10.41 -4.34 -10.36
N TRP A 17 -11.23 -4.84 -11.28
CA TRP A 17 -10.76 -5.33 -12.57
C TRP A 17 -10.07 -4.23 -13.38
N ALA A 18 -10.70 -3.05 -13.54
CA ALA A 18 -10.12 -1.93 -14.27
C ALA A 18 -8.79 -1.46 -13.67
N VAL A 19 -8.72 -1.32 -12.34
CA VAL A 19 -7.49 -0.97 -11.63
C VAL A 19 -6.43 -2.04 -11.83
N SER A 20 -6.79 -3.34 -11.75
CA SER A 20 -5.83 -4.41 -11.97
C SER A 20 -5.23 -4.41 -13.38
N VAL A 21 -6.05 -4.13 -14.41
CA VAL A 21 -5.57 -4.02 -15.80
C VAL A 21 -4.63 -2.83 -15.93
N VAL A 22 -5.01 -1.66 -15.41
CA VAL A 22 -4.18 -0.45 -15.47
C VAL A 22 -2.86 -0.66 -14.73
N SER A 23 -2.89 -1.21 -13.52
CA SER A 23 -1.68 -1.54 -12.75
C SER A 23 -0.79 -2.54 -13.49
N PHE A 24 -1.37 -3.59 -14.07
CA PHE A 24 -0.63 -4.59 -14.84
C PHE A 24 0.07 -3.98 -16.05
N VAL A 25 -0.63 -3.13 -16.81
CA VAL A 25 -0.04 -2.40 -17.94
C VAL A 25 1.10 -1.52 -17.46
N ILE A 26 0.90 -0.70 -16.41
CA ILE A 26 1.92 0.22 -15.89
C ILE A 26 3.20 -0.54 -15.47
N ILE A 27 3.04 -1.69 -14.81
CA ILE A 27 4.16 -2.53 -14.38
C ILE A 27 4.93 -3.13 -15.57
N GLN A 28 4.24 -3.42 -16.68
CA GLN A 28 4.85 -3.98 -17.90
C GLN A 28 5.33 -2.93 -18.92
N LEU A 29 5.09 -1.63 -18.70
CA LEU A 29 5.54 -0.57 -19.60
C LEU A 29 7.08 -0.47 -19.73
N PRO A 30 7.89 -0.64 -18.66
CA PRO A 30 9.34 -0.59 -18.79
C PRO A 30 9.87 -1.67 -19.74
N PRO A 31 10.90 -1.38 -20.56
CA PRO A 31 11.47 -2.38 -21.45
C PRO A 31 12.16 -3.50 -20.66
N GLY A 32 11.85 -4.74 -21.03
CA GLY A 32 12.36 -5.95 -20.38
C GLY A 32 11.30 -6.63 -19.51
N ASP A 33 11.70 -7.72 -18.86
CA ASP A 33 10.90 -8.45 -17.89
C ASP A 33 11.64 -8.56 -16.55
N TYR A 34 10.96 -9.07 -15.51
CA TYR A 34 11.62 -9.28 -14.21
C TYR A 34 12.88 -10.15 -14.33
N VAL A 35 12.83 -11.20 -15.15
CA VAL A 35 13.96 -12.13 -15.35
C VAL A 35 15.18 -11.41 -15.91
N THR A 36 14.97 -10.39 -16.74
CA THR A 36 16.02 -9.53 -17.30
C THR A 36 16.70 -8.72 -16.20
N ALA A 37 15.93 -8.14 -15.27
CA ALA A 37 16.48 -7.43 -14.11
C ALA A 37 17.20 -8.38 -13.15
N TYR A 38 16.66 -9.58 -12.93
CA TYR A 38 17.26 -10.62 -12.10
C TYR A 38 18.60 -11.11 -12.65
N LEU A 39 18.65 -11.41 -13.96
CA LEU A 39 19.90 -11.78 -14.65
C LEU A 39 20.94 -10.66 -14.59
N ALA A 40 20.53 -9.40 -14.75
CA ALA A 40 21.44 -8.27 -14.62
C ALA A 40 22.04 -8.20 -13.20
N GLN A 41 21.25 -8.48 -12.16
CA GLN A 41 21.71 -8.53 -10.78
C GLN A 41 22.68 -9.70 -10.53
N LEU A 42 22.40 -10.90 -11.06
CA LEU A 42 23.29 -12.06 -10.95
C LEU A 42 24.61 -11.86 -11.71
N ALA A 43 24.57 -11.19 -12.86
CA ALA A 43 25.77 -10.85 -13.63
C ALA A 43 26.71 -9.93 -12.83
N VAL A 44 26.15 -8.94 -12.11
CA VAL A 44 26.92 -8.08 -11.18
C VAL A 44 27.55 -8.90 -10.04
N GLN A 45 26.89 -9.97 -9.61
CA GLN A 45 27.38 -10.88 -8.57
C GLN A 45 28.33 -11.98 -9.10
N GLY A 46 28.67 -11.95 -10.40
CA GLY A 46 29.65 -12.87 -11.01
C GLY A 46 29.11 -14.28 -11.30
N SER A 47 27.79 -14.49 -11.29
CA SER A 47 27.17 -15.80 -11.54
C SER A 47 26.71 -15.93 -13.00
N THR A 48 27.26 -16.89 -13.75
CA THR A 48 26.96 -17.14 -15.18
C THR A 48 25.99 -18.29 -15.43
N LEU A 49 25.58 -19.01 -14.39
CA LEU A 49 24.74 -20.22 -14.45
C LEU A 49 23.25 -19.95 -14.77
N GLY A 50 22.83 -18.69 -14.84
CA GLY A 50 21.40 -18.33 -14.82
C GLY A 50 20.65 -18.33 -16.15
N MET A 51 21.29 -18.52 -17.32
CA MET A 51 20.58 -18.35 -18.61
C MET A 51 19.50 -19.40 -18.88
N SER A 52 19.76 -20.68 -18.64
CA SER A 52 18.77 -21.75 -18.82
C SER A 52 17.68 -21.70 -17.74
N GLU A 53 18.04 -21.34 -16.51
CA GLU A 53 17.10 -21.13 -15.41
C GLU A 53 16.18 -19.93 -15.67
N ALA A 54 16.72 -18.87 -16.27
CA ALA A 54 15.96 -17.69 -16.68
C ALA A 54 14.93 -18.00 -17.77
N GLU A 55 15.27 -18.81 -18.78
CA GLU A 55 14.30 -19.23 -19.80
C GLU A 55 13.17 -20.07 -19.21
N ASN A 56 13.51 -20.99 -18.29
CA ASN A 56 12.50 -21.76 -17.55
C ASN A 56 11.60 -20.85 -16.71
N LEU A 57 12.17 -19.83 -16.07
CA LEU A 57 11.42 -18.87 -15.28
C LEU A 57 10.49 -18.03 -16.15
N ARG A 58 10.96 -17.57 -17.33
CA ARG A 58 10.11 -16.86 -18.31
C ARG A 58 8.93 -17.72 -18.75
N ALA A 59 9.17 -18.97 -19.11
CA ALA A 59 8.12 -19.90 -19.51
C ALA A 59 7.14 -20.19 -18.37
N TYR A 60 7.64 -20.37 -17.14
CA TYR A 60 6.81 -20.62 -15.96
C TYR A 60 5.87 -19.46 -15.64
N TYR A 61 6.32 -18.21 -15.79
CA TYR A 61 5.49 -17.02 -15.59
C TYR A 61 4.77 -16.55 -16.86
N GLY A 62 4.95 -17.23 -17.99
CA GLY A 62 4.37 -16.89 -19.28
C GLY A 62 4.89 -15.56 -19.84
N LEU A 63 6.06 -15.09 -19.42
CA LEU A 63 6.64 -13.80 -19.81
C LEU A 63 7.00 -13.75 -21.30
N ASP A 64 7.07 -14.91 -21.96
CA ASP A 64 7.24 -15.09 -23.41
C ASP A 64 5.93 -14.92 -24.20
N ARG A 65 4.77 -14.84 -23.53
CA ARG A 65 3.45 -14.74 -24.16
C ARG A 65 3.02 -13.29 -24.36
N PRO A 66 2.05 -13.01 -25.26
CA PRO A 66 1.45 -11.68 -25.36
C PRO A 66 0.84 -11.21 -24.04
N MET A 67 0.89 -9.90 -23.77
CA MET A 67 0.49 -9.29 -22.49
C MET A 67 -0.92 -9.70 -22.00
N TYR A 68 -1.89 -9.85 -22.91
CA TYR A 68 -3.24 -10.28 -22.55
C TYR A 68 -3.29 -11.72 -22.01
N VAL A 69 -2.42 -12.61 -22.51
CA VAL A 69 -2.28 -13.98 -22.01
C VAL A 69 -1.63 -13.97 -20.63
N GLN A 70 -0.59 -13.16 -20.45
CA GLN A 70 0.07 -12.99 -19.16
C GLN A 70 -0.91 -12.51 -18.08
N TYR A 71 -1.73 -11.52 -18.41
CA TYR A 71 -2.75 -11.00 -17.51
C TYR A 71 -3.77 -12.07 -17.12
N TYR A 72 -4.25 -12.86 -18.08
CA TYR A 72 -5.20 -13.94 -17.81
C TYR A 72 -4.59 -15.03 -16.91
N LEU A 73 -3.36 -15.47 -17.21
CA LEU A 73 -2.63 -16.46 -16.40
C LEU A 73 -2.40 -15.96 -14.97
N TRP A 74 -2.02 -14.69 -14.82
CA TRP A 74 -1.87 -14.06 -13.51
C TRP A 74 -3.20 -14.01 -12.75
N LEU A 75 -4.28 -13.60 -13.42
CA LEU A 75 -5.61 -13.54 -12.82
C LEU A 75 -6.13 -14.91 -12.38
N GLU A 76 -5.90 -15.95 -13.20
CA GLU A 76 -6.27 -17.33 -12.90
C GLU A 76 -5.55 -17.85 -11.65
N ARG A 77 -4.23 -17.64 -11.55
CA ARG A 77 -3.43 -18.01 -10.36
C ARG A 77 -3.89 -17.26 -9.11
N MET A 78 -4.12 -15.96 -9.23
CA MET A 78 -4.64 -15.14 -8.15
C MET A 78 -6.02 -15.64 -7.66
N ALA A 79 -6.89 -16.05 -8.58
CA ALA A 79 -8.22 -16.58 -8.25
C ALA A 79 -8.17 -17.94 -7.56
N THR A 80 -7.14 -18.76 -7.79
CA THR A 80 -6.91 -20.02 -7.06
C THR A 80 -6.16 -19.84 -5.73
N GLY A 81 -5.82 -18.60 -5.38
CA GLY A 81 -5.10 -18.26 -4.14
C GLY A 81 -3.58 -18.33 -4.25
N ASP A 82 -3.05 -18.55 -5.46
CA ASP A 82 -1.64 -18.44 -5.77
C ASP A 82 -1.30 -16.99 -6.16
N PHE A 83 -0.84 -16.22 -5.18
CA PHE A 83 -0.39 -14.84 -5.39
C PHE A 83 1.00 -14.75 -6.04
N GLY A 84 1.66 -15.89 -6.27
CA GLY A 84 3.00 -15.98 -6.79
C GLY A 84 4.09 -15.64 -5.77
N TYR A 85 5.28 -15.42 -6.31
CA TYR A 85 6.49 -15.16 -5.54
C TYR A 85 6.90 -13.69 -5.65
N SER A 86 7.14 -13.04 -4.51
CA SER A 86 7.72 -11.71 -4.50
C SER A 86 9.21 -11.85 -4.72
N PHE A 87 9.66 -11.46 -5.89
CA PHE A 87 11.07 -11.57 -6.21
C PHE A 87 11.93 -10.47 -5.57
N GLU A 88 11.34 -9.31 -5.24
CA GLU A 88 12.02 -8.25 -4.50
C GLU A 88 12.30 -8.69 -3.05
N HIS A 89 11.31 -9.29 -2.39
CA HIS A 89 11.44 -9.75 -1.01
C HIS A 89 11.91 -11.20 -0.87
N GLN A 90 12.11 -11.91 -1.99
CA GLN A 90 12.52 -13.32 -2.05
C GLN A 90 11.66 -14.24 -1.16
N LYS A 91 10.34 -14.03 -1.18
CA LYS A 91 9.35 -14.79 -0.40
C LYS A 91 8.01 -14.89 -1.13
N PRO A 92 7.14 -15.85 -0.80
CA PRO A 92 5.77 -15.87 -1.30
C PRO A 92 5.04 -14.55 -1.04
N VAL A 93 4.30 -14.04 -2.03
CA VAL A 93 3.59 -12.74 -1.92
C VAL A 93 2.61 -12.75 -0.74
N LYS A 94 1.98 -13.91 -0.48
CA LYS A 94 1.07 -14.09 0.65
C LYS A 94 1.73 -13.79 1.99
N ASP A 95 3.00 -14.16 2.17
CA ASP A 95 3.74 -13.92 3.42
C ASP A 95 4.09 -12.44 3.55
N VAL A 96 4.56 -11.81 2.46
CA VAL A 96 4.83 -10.36 2.41
C VAL A 96 3.60 -9.54 2.79
N ILE A 97 2.44 -9.90 2.25
CA ILE A 97 1.17 -9.24 2.58
C ILE A 97 0.79 -9.55 4.03
N GLY A 98 0.86 -10.82 4.43
CA GLY A 98 0.49 -11.28 5.77
C GLY A 98 1.26 -10.58 6.89
N GLU A 99 2.58 -10.43 6.73
CA GLU A 99 3.47 -9.73 7.67
C GLU A 99 3.03 -8.26 7.91
N ARG A 100 2.42 -7.60 6.91
CA ARG A 100 2.01 -6.18 6.98
C ARG A 100 0.54 -5.97 7.27
N LEU A 101 -0.30 -6.99 7.03
CA LEU A 101 -1.76 -6.87 7.06
C LEU A 101 -2.24 -6.47 8.46
N LEU A 102 -1.77 -7.15 9.51
CA LEU A 102 -2.18 -6.89 10.89
C LEU A 102 -1.88 -5.45 11.31
N LEU A 103 -0.63 -5.00 11.11
CA LEU A 103 -0.21 -3.65 11.48
C LEU A 103 -0.98 -2.60 10.69
N THR A 104 -1.25 -2.83 9.40
CA THR A 104 -2.07 -1.94 8.57
C THR A 104 -3.50 -1.82 9.12
N MET A 105 -4.11 -2.95 9.51
CA MET A 105 -5.45 -2.94 10.10
C MET A 105 -5.49 -2.22 11.45
N ILE A 106 -4.49 -2.45 12.31
CA ILE A 106 -4.37 -1.77 13.60
C ILE A 106 -4.22 -0.26 13.37
N LEU A 107 -3.33 0.16 12.46
CA LEU A 107 -3.12 1.58 12.13
C LEU A 107 -4.40 2.22 11.58
N ALA A 108 -5.07 1.57 10.63
CA ALA A 108 -6.29 2.09 10.03
C ALA A 108 -7.42 2.23 11.08
N PHE A 109 -7.60 1.22 11.92
CA PHE A 109 -8.63 1.22 12.96
C PHE A 109 -8.34 2.27 14.03
N ALA A 110 -7.11 2.34 14.53
CA ALA A 110 -6.68 3.36 15.48
C ALA A 110 -6.86 4.77 14.91
N SER A 111 -6.51 4.97 13.64
CA SER A 111 -6.67 6.25 12.95
C SER A 111 -8.15 6.66 12.87
N VAL A 112 -9.05 5.75 12.47
CA VAL A 112 -10.49 6.02 12.42
C VAL A 112 -11.04 6.37 13.80
N LEU A 113 -10.69 5.59 14.83
CA LEU A 113 -11.12 5.86 16.20
C LEU A 113 -10.63 7.23 16.68
N PHE A 114 -9.36 7.54 16.46
CA PHE A 114 -8.79 8.84 16.82
C PHE A 114 -9.49 9.99 16.09
N THR A 115 -9.69 9.85 14.77
CA THR A 115 -10.39 10.85 13.96
C THR A 115 -11.81 11.07 14.45
N TRP A 116 -12.59 10.01 14.71
CA TRP A 116 -13.98 10.16 15.17
C TRP A 116 -14.06 10.73 16.57
N THR A 117 -13.15 10.33 17.46
CA THR A 117 -13.09 10.84 18.84
C THR A 117 -12.87 12.35 18.87
N LEU A 118 -12.12 12.91 17.92
CA LEU A 118 -11.90 14.36 17.85
C LEU A 118 -12.93 15.06 16.95
N ALA A 119 -13.14 14.56 15.74
CA ALA A 119 -13.95 15.25 14.73
C ALA A 119 -15.44 15.33 15.11
N ILE A 120 -16.00 14.30 15.74
CA ILE A 120 -17.43 14.29 16.09
C ILE A 120 -17.71 15.33 17.20
N PRO A 121 -17.01 15.35 18.35
CA PRO A 121 -17.24 16.37 19.37
C PRO A 121 -16.94 17.79 18.88
N ILE A 122 -15.84 17.99 18.13
CA ILE A 122 -15.49 19.30 17.57
C ILE A 122 -16.58 19.78 16.60
N GLY A 123 -17.06 18.89 15.73
CA GLY A 123 -18.12 19.18 14.77
C GLY A 123 -19.45 19.54 15.46
N ILE A 124 -19.87 18.75 16.45
CA ILE A 124 -21.07 19.04 17.24
C ILE A 124 -20.93 20.38 17.97
N PHE A 125 -19.80 20.62 18.63
CA PHE A 125 -19.57 21.83 19.40
C PHE A 125 -19.59 23.09 18.51
N SER A 126 -18.91 23.04 17.37
CA SER A 126 -18.84 24.15 16.43
C SER A 126 -20.22 24.44 15.80
N ALA A 127 -21.01 23.40 15.50
CA ALA A 127 -22.37 23.54 15.00
C ALA A 127 -23.34 24.16 16.03
N VAL A 128 -23.26 23.75 17.30
CA VAL A 128 -24.13 24.27 18.36
C VAL A 128 -23.73 25.69 18.76
N ARG A 129 -22.43 26.02 18.75
CA ARG A 129 -21.89 27.35 19.10
C ARG A 129 -21.32 28.08 17.89
N GLN A 130 -22.12 28.18 16.85
CA GLN A 130 -21.80 28.91 15.63
C GLN A 130 -21.34 30.35 15.93
N TYR A 131 -20.33 30.82 15.18
CA TYR A 131 -19.73 32.14 15.29
C TYR A 131 -19.02 32.44 16.63
N SER A 132 -18.79 31.42 17.46
CA SER A 132 -17.97 31.56 18.65
C SER A 132 -16.47 31.58 18.32
N VAL A 133 -15.65 32.12 19.21
CA VAL A 133 -14.18 32.11 19.04
C VAL A 133 -13.66 30.68 18.82
N TRP A 134 -14.22 29.71 19.53
CA TRP A 134 -13.82 28.31 19.43
C TRP A 134 -14.23 27.66 18.09
N ASP A 135 -15.39 28.03 17.54
CA ASP A 135 -15.80 27.63 16.19
C ASP A 135 -14.77 28.12 15.15
N TYR A 136 -14.38 29.40 15.22
CA TYR A 136 -13.33 29.94 14.34
C TYR A 136 -11.97 29.24 14.53
N VAL A 137 -11.57 28.94 15.77
CA VAL A 137 -10.31 28.22 16.04
C VAL A 137 -10.32 26.82 15.43
N PHE A 138 -11.37 26.03 15.65
CA PHE A 138 -11.46 24.67 15.09
C PHE A 138 -11.58 24.68 13.58
N THR A 139 -12.35 25.61 13.02
CA THR A 139 -12.48 25.79 11.57
C THR A 139 -11.13 26.16 10.94
N PHE A 140 -10.38 27.08 11.55
CA PHE A 140 -9.05 27.46 11.10
C PHE A 140 -8.06 26.28 11.13
N LEU A 141 -8.03 25.51 12.23
CA LEU A 141 -7.22 24.29 12.33
C LEU A 141 -7.64 23.24 11.27
N GLY A 142 -8.94 23.08 11.03
CA GLY A 142 -9.47 22.23 9.97
C GLY A 142 -8.97 22.64 8.59
N PHE A 143 -8.96 23.95 8.29
CA PHE A 143 -8.42 24.46 7.04
C PHE A 143 -6.92 24.24 6.89
N ILE A 144 -6.13 24.35 7.96
CA ILE A 144 -4.71 23.98 7.92
C ILE A 144 -4.55 22.52 7.49
N GLY A 145 -5.33 21.62 8.08
CA GLY A 145 -5.31 20.19 7.73
C GLY A 145 -5.72 19.90 6.29
N LEU A 146 -6.65 20.68 5.73
CA LEU A 146 -7.08 20.55 4.33
C LEU A 146 -6.09 21.18 3.33
N ALA A 147 -5.41 22.26 3.73
CA ALA A 147 -4.52 23.02 2.85
C ALA A 147 -3.11 22.42 2.76
N ILE A 148 -2.63 21.79 3.84
CA ILE A 148 -1.30 21.18 3.87
C ILE A 148 -1.36 19.78 3.23
N PRO A 149 -0.48 19.47 2.25
CA PRO A 149 -0.37 18.12 1.72
C PRO A 149 -0.04 17.09 2.81
N ASN A 150 -0.75 15.96 2.84
CA ASN A 150 -0.60 14.93 3.88
C ASN A 150 0.86 14.49 4.09
N PHE A 151 1.62 14.29 3.01
CA PHE A 151 3.03 13.89 3.12
C PHE A 151 3.88 14.96 3.82
N LEU A 152 3.62 16.25 3.56
CA LEU A 152 4.35 17.36 4.16
C LEU A 152 4.01 17.48 5.64
N LEU A 153 2.72 17.34 5.97
CA LEU A 153 2.28 17.30 7.37
C LEU A 153 2.94 16.14 8.12
N ALA A 154 3.00 14.95 7.51
CA ALA A 154 3.68 13.79 8.09
C ALA A 154 5.17 14.05 8.33
N LEU A 155 5.88 14.66 7.38
CA LEU A 155 7.30 15.04 7.53
C LEU A 155 7.50 16.06 8.65
N LEU A 156 6.64 17.07 8.75
CA LEU A 156 6.67 18.07 9.82
C LEU A 156 6.46 17.43 11.19
N LEU A 157 5.44 16.58 11.32
CA LEU A 157 5.17 15.86 12.57
C LEU A 157 6.33 14.92 12.94
N MET A 158 6.94 14.26 11.97
CA MET A 158 8.13 13.44 12.17
C MET A 158 9.32 14.27 12.67
N TRP A 159 9.59 15.43 12.05
CA TRP A 159 10.66 16.32 12.47
C TRP A 159 10.45 16.89 13.87
N VAL A 160 9.22 17.30 14.21
CA VAL A 160 8.86 17.75 15.56
C VAL A 160 9.00 16.58 16.57
N GLY A 161 8.51 15.39 16.21
CA GLY A 161 8.64 14.16 16.99
C GLY A 161 10.09 13.86 17.36
N PHE A 162 10.99 13.95 16.38
CA PHE A 162 12.41 13.72 16.58
C PHE A 162 13.08 14.85 17.37
N SER A 163 12.90 16.11 16.97
CA SER A 163 13.61 17.26 17.55
C SER A 163 13.18 17.61 18.97
N VAL A 164 11.90 17.44 19.30
CA VAL A 164 11.34 17.82 20.61
C VAL A 164 11.29 16.63 21.55
N PHE A 165 10.91 15.45 21.06
CA PHE A 165 10.65 14.28 21.89
C PHE A 165 11.71 13.18 21.76
N GLY A 166 12.69 13.33 20.86
CA GLY A 166 13.71 12.31 20.61
C GLY A 166 13.16 11.01 20.00
N LEU A 167 11.96 11.05 19.43
CA LEU A 167 11.29 9.87 18.88
C LEU A 167 11.79 9.57 17.46
N SER A 168 12.18 8.33 17.21
CA SER A 168 12.38 7.83 15.84
C SER A 168 11.02 7.45 15.25
N VAL A 169 10.50 8.27 14.32
CA VAL A 169 9.14 8.13 13.77
C VAL A 169 9.10 7.23 12.52
N GLY A 170 10.18 6.50 12.23
CA GLY A 170 10.30 5.63 11.05
C GLY A 170 9.60 4.27 11.17
N GLY A 171 9.17 3.88 12.37
CA GLY A 171 8.54 2.58 12.64
C GLY A 171 7.62 2.62 13.86
N LEU A 172 6.90 1.52 14.10
CA LEU A 172 5.98 1.40 15.24
C LEU A 172 6.70 1.03 16.55
N PHE A 173 7.95 0.59 16.47
CA PHE A 173 8.73 0.13 17.61
C PHE A 173 9.65 1.23 18.12
N SER A 174 9.72 1.38 19.44
CA SER A 174 10.67 2.31 20.04
C SER A 174 12.11 1.84 19.75
N PRO A 175 13.11 2.73 19.80
CA PRO A 175 14.51 2.36 19.56
C PRO A 175 14.99 1.18 20.41
N ASN A 176 14.45 1.03 21.62
CA ASN A 176 14.82 -0.06 22.55
C ASN A 176 14.22 -1.42 22.18
N PHE A 177 13.17 -1.46 21.36
CA PHE A 177 12.44 -2.68 21.01
C PHE A 177 12.45 -3.00 19.51
N ILE A 178 13.15 -2.21 18.71
CA ILE A 178 13.15 -2.37 17.24
C ILE A 178 13.77 -3.70 16.77
N SER A 179 14.63 -4.31 17.59
CA SER A 179 15.31 -5.58 17.32
C SER A 179 14.84 -6.72 18.23
N ALA A 180 13.68 -6.56 18.89
CA ALA A 180 13.17 -7.58 19.78
C ALA A 180 12.59 -8.77 18.98
N GLU A 181 12.72 -9.98 19.51
CA GLU A 181 12.50 -11.25 18.76
C GLU A 181 11.02 -11.62 18.52
N TRP A 182 10.08 -10.75 18.92
CA TRP A 182 8.65 -11.05 18.95
C TRP A 182 7.88 -10.61 17.70
#